data_AF-A0A1Y2D551-F1
#
_entry.id   AF-A0A1Y2D551-F1
#
_cell.length_a   1.000
_cell.length_b   1.000
_cell.length_c   1.000
_cell.angle_alpha   90.00
_cell.angle_beta   90.00
_cell.angle_gamma   90.00
#
_symmetry.space_group_name_H-M   'P 1'
#
loop_
_entity.id
_entity.type
_entity.pdbx_description
1 polymer ?
#
loop_
_entity_poly.entity_id
_entity_poly.type
_entity_poly.pdbx_seq_one_letter_code
_entity_poly.pdbx_strand_id
1 'polypeptide(L)'
;MNKQYEKIPEDNYTNFSYPKWFGLMKFNTKRYKIPGFGHFMTMHTKKLFNMELLTTSFMPGEGVSIPYLLIDIMTFGKKRTIFIEYYDCTANHPSMKNLEAVKDLYNDIPEYQEKPNWYVKERASYSLIQEDENLSDMIVNSIKAYNKEMKHQ
;
A
#
# COMPACT_ATOMS: atom_id res chain seq x y z
N MET A 1 -10.05 17.56 22.52
CA MET A 1 -8.87 17.23 21.69
C MET A 1 -9.34 16.21 20.66
N ASN A 2 -9.60 16.62 19.41
CA ASN A 2 -10.03 15.69 18.37
C ASN A 2 -8.85 14.77 18.03
N LYS A 3 -8.89 13.52 18.48
CA LYS A 3 -7.88 12.53 18.10
C LYS A 3 -7.97 12.31 16.59
N GLN A 4 -6.88 12.57 15.89
CA GLN A 4 -6.78 12.38 14.44
C GLN A 4 -6.79 10.89 14.05
N TYR A 5 -6.47 10.00 14.98
CA TYR A 5 -6.52 8.55 14.82
C TYR A 5 -6.55 7.84 16.18
N GLU A 6 -6.91 6.57 16.18
CA GLU A 6 -6.87 5.66 17.31
C GLU A 6 -5.97 4.46 16.99
N LYS A 7 -4.93 4.20 17.79
CA LYS A 7 -4.10 2.99 17.62
C LYS A 7 -4.92 1.78 18.06
N ILE A 8 -5.03 0.77 17.20
CA ILE A 8 -5.68 -0.50 17.55
C ILE A 8 -4.78 -1.23 18.56
N PRO A 9 -5.35 -1.84 19.63
CA PRO A 9 -4.58 -2.61 20.59
C PRO A 9 -3.71 -3.70 19.96
N GLU A 10 -2.62 -4.01 20.66
CA GLU A 10 -1.70 -5.06 20.24
C GLU A 10 -2.33 -6.44 20.44
N ASP A 11 -2.02 -7.36 19.54
CA ASP A 11 -2.50 -8.74 19.52
C ASP A 11 -1.44 -9.68 18.90
N ASN A 12 -1.84 -10.94 18.69
CA ASN A 12 -0.99 -11.97 18.10
C ASN A 12 -0.52 -11.70 16.65
N TYR A 13 -1.02 -10.64 16.00
CA TYR A 13 -0.63 -10.20 14.66
C TYR A 13 0.21 -8.91 14.68
N THR A 14 0.44 -8.33 15.85
CA THR A 14 1.27 -7.13 16.03
C THR A 14 2.75 -7.48 15.92
N ASN A 15 3.19 -8.54 16.59
CA ASN A 15 4.54 -9.06 16.49
C ASN A 15 4.45 -10.57 16.32
N PHE A 16 4.81 -11.08 15.15
CA PHE A 16 4.80 -12.51 14.91
C PHE A 16 5.95 -12.91 14.00
N SER A 17 6.22 -14.22 13.96
CA SER A 17 7.23 -14.77 13.07
C SER A 17 6.68 -15.94 12.27
N TYR A 18 7.20 -16.13 11.06
CA TYR A 18 6.84 -17.23 10.18
C TYR A 18 8.09 -17.83 9.50
N PRO A 19 8.18 -19.16 9.37
CA PRO A 19 7.33 -20.16 10.03
C PRO A 19 7.49 -20.13 11.56
N LYS A 20 6.42 -20.39 12.32
CA LYS A 20 6.38 -20.17 13.79
C LYS A 20 7.49 -20.87 14.58
N TRP A 21 7.87 -22.09 14.18
CA TRP A 21 8.86 -22.94 14.87
C TRP A 21 10.33 -22.46 14.83
N PHE A 22 10.75 -21.64 13.85
CA PHE A 22 12.13 -21.12 13.78
C PHE A 22 12.25 -19.66 13.35
N GLY A 23 11.13 -18.99 13.02
CA GLY A 23 11.05 -17.54 12.92
C GLY A 23 11.88 -16.90 11.80
N LEU A 24 11.86 -17.49 10.60
CA LEU A 24 12.61 -17.00 9.41
C LEU A 24 12.31 -15.55 9.03
N MET A 25 11.04 -15.16 9.16
CA MET A 25 10.52 -13.84 8.86
C MET A 25 9.90 -13.28 10.12
N LYS A 26 10.28 -12.07 10.50
CA LYS A 26 9.71 -11.33 11.62
C LYS A 26 8.85 -10.22 11.08
N PHE A 27 7.64 -10.11 11.60
CA PHE A 27 6.64 -9.13 11.21
C PHE A 27 6.35 -8.20 12.39
N ASN A 28 6.38 -6.91 12.13
CA ASN A 28 5.94 -5.87 13.07
C ASN A 28 4.83 -5.06 12.41
N THR A 29 3.61 -5.19 12.93
CA THR A 29 2.41 -4.56 12.40
C THR A 29 1.95 -3.45 13.35
N LYS A 30 1.65 -2.28 12.80
CA LYS A 30 0.95 -1.20 13.50
C LYS A 30 -0.35 -0.93 12.78
N ARG A 31 -1.45 -0.82 13.53
CA ARG A 31 -2.78 -0.62 12.96
C ARG A 31 -3.48 0.54 13.66
N TYR A 32 -4.24 1.28 12.89
CA TYR A 32 -4.91 2.50 13.33
C TYR A 32 -6.31 2.55 12.74
N LYS A 33 -7.26 3.07 13.51
CA LYS A 33 -8.57 3.51 13.04
C LYS A 33 -8.52 5.02 12.85
N ILE A 34 -8.95 5.49 11.68
CA ILE A 34 -8.96 6.90 11.31
C ILE A 34 -10.42 7.34 11.16
N PRO A 35 -10.93 8.21 12.06
CA PRO A 35 -12.30 8.72 11.97
C PRO A 35 -12.58 9.35 10.60
N GLY A 36 -13.71 8.99 10.00
CA GLY A 36 -14.12 9.50 8.67
C GLY A 36 -13.37 8.89 7.48
N PHE A 37 -12.43 7.96 7.71
CA PHE A 37 -11.74 7.24 6.63
C PHE A 37 -11.91 5.73 6.73
N GLY A 38 -11.55 5.11 7.86
CA GLY A 38 -11.51 3.65 7.97
C GLY A 38 -10.30 3.18 8.78
N HIS A 39 -9.47 2.31 8.21
CA HIS A 39 -8.29 1.75 8.86
C HIS A 39 -7.00 2.02 8.08
N PHE A 40 -5.91 2.07 8.81
CA PHE A 40 -4.56 2.20 8.27
C PHE A 40 -3.65 1.18 8.94
N MET A 41 -2.80 0.53 8.16
CA MET A 41 -1.86 -0.46 8.66
C MET A 41 -0.49 -0.26 8.03
N THR A 42 0.55 -0.43 8.84
CA THR A 42 1.93 -0.61 8.36
C THR A 42 2.45 -1.94 8.88
N MET A 43 3.09 -2.72 8.04
CA MET A 43 3.77 -3.96 8.43
C MET A 43 5.20 -3.92 7.91
N HIS A 44 6.15 -4.03 8.83
CA HIS A 44 7.56 -4.18 8.51
C HIS A 44 7.96 -5.63 8.69
N THR A 45 8.42 -6.25 7.60
CA THR A 45 8.90 -7.61 7.57
C THR A 45 10.40 -7.64 7.34
N LYS A 46 11.13 -8.36 8.20
CA LYS A 46 12.56 -8.65 8.01
C LYS A 46 12.76 -10.16 7.86
N LYS A 47 13.51 -10.57 6.84
CA LYS A 47 13.89 -11.97 6.60
C LYS A 47 15.40 -12.16 6.75
N LEU A 48 15.86 -13.40 6.96
CA LEU A 48 17.26 -13.75 6.74
C LEU A 48 17.69 -13.38 5.30
N PHE A 49 18.96 -12.96 5.13
CA PHE A 49 19.61 -12.55 3.87
C PHE A 49 19.22 -11.17 3.30
N ASN A 50 19.07 -10.15 4.15
CA ASN A 50 18.94 -8.72 3.79
C ASN A 50 17.72 -8.36 2.92
N MET A 51 16.65 -9.16 2.97
CA MET A 51 15.37 -8.80 2.38
C MET A 51 14.48 -8.11 3.42
N GLU A 52 14.04 -6.91 3.08
CA GLU A 52 13.08 -6.15 3.89
C GLU A 52 11.84 -5.85 3.04
N LEU A 53 10.66 -5.94 3.66
CA LEU A 53 9.40 -5.55 3.05
C LEU A 53 8.69 -4.57 3.99
N LEU A 54 8.38 -3.39 3.50
CA LEU A 54 7.48 -2.46 4.17
C LEU A 54 6.16 -2.42 3.41
N THR A 55 5.12 -2.92 4.06
CA THR A 55 3.74 -2.88 3.57
C THR A 55 3.01 -1.73 4.26
N THR A 56 2.26 -0.96 3.50
CA THR A 56 1.35 0.07 3.99
C THR A 56 -0.01 -0.13 3.34
N SER A 57 -1.07 -0.13 4.13
CA SER A 57 -2.43 -0.44 3.68
C SER A 57 -3.41 0.61 4.19
N PHE A 58 -4.11 1.25 3.26
CA PHE A 58 -5.16 2.23 3.48
C PHE A 58 -6.48 1.55 3.13
N MET A 59 -7.32 1.35 4.15
CA MET A 59 -8.56 0.57 4.08
C MET A 59 -9.76 1.50 4.33
N PRO A 60 -10.37 2.06 3.27
CA PRO A 60 -11.57 2.86 3.39
C PRO A 60 -12.70 2.07 4.06
N GLY A 61 -13.42 2.73 4.95
CA GLY A 61 -14.62 2.20 5.59
C GLY A 61 -15.86 2.41 4.72
N GLU A 62 -17.00 1.97 5.23
CA GLU A 62 -18.30 2.18 4.59
C GLU A 62 -18.58 3.68 4.37
N GLY A 63 -19.12 4.01 3.20
CA GLY A 63 -19.46 5.37 2.81
C GLY A 63 -18.31 6.22 2.28
N VAL A 64 -17.06 5.72 2.30
CA VAL A 64 -15.90 6.40 1.71
C VAL A 64 -15.70 5.86 0.30
N SER A 65 -15.85 6.72 -0.71
CA SER A 65 -15.91 6.32 -2.12
C SER A 65 -14.54 6.42 -2.81
N ILE A 66 -13.50 5.86 -2.18
CA ILE A 66 -12.13 5.82 -2.70
C ILE A 66 -11.63 4.35 -2.74
N PRO A 67 -10.77 3.95 -3.69
CA PRO A 67 -10.20 2.60 -3.71
C PRO A 67 -9.40 2.27 -2.44
N TYR A 68 -9.35 0.99 -2.10
CA TYR A 68 -8.34 0.45 -1.19
C TYR A 68 -6.95 0.66 -1.80
N LEU A 69 -5.99 1.14 -1.00
CA LEU A 69 -4.61 1.38 -1.43
C LEU A 69 -3.65 0.49 -0.64
N LEU A 70 -2.91 -0.35 -1.34
CA LEU A 70 -1.81 -1.15 -0.84
C LEU A 70 -0.49 -0.66 -1.43
N ILE A 71 0.49 -0.41 -0.57
CA ILE A 71 1.85 -0.04 -0.98
C ILE A 71 2.81 -1.05 -0.38
N ASP A 72 3.49 -1.82 -1.23
CA ASP A 72 4.55 -2.73 -0.84
C ASP A 72 5.90 -2.24 -1.36
N ILE A 73 6.84 -2.07 -0.45
CA ILE A 73 8.22 -1.68 -0.76
C ILE A 73 9.12 -2.85 -0.41
N MET A 74 9.52 -3.60 -1.43
CA MET A 74 10.46 -4.69 -1.30
C MET A 74 11.87 -4.19 -1.54
N THR A 75 12.77 -4.41 -0.60
CA THR A 75 14.19 -4.08 -0.73
C THR A 75 15.02 -5.35 -0.66
N PHE A 76 15.88 -5.56 -1.66
CA PHE A 76 16.85 -6.65 -1.70
C PHE A 76 18.21 -6.13 -2.18
N GLY A 77 19.17 -6.02 -1.26
CA GLY A 77 20.46 -5.37 -1.55
C GLY A 77 20.26 -3.90 -1.93
N LYS A 78 20.67 -3.49 -3.14
CA LYS A 78 20.46 -2.13 -3.67
C LYS A 78 19.17 -1.98 -4.47
N LYS A 79 18.53 -3.10 -4.84
CA LYS A 79 17.31 -3.09 -5.64
C LYS A 79 16.10 -2.81 -4.76
N ARG A 80 15.19 -1.99 -5.28
CA ARG A 80 13.90 -1.73 -4.67
C ARG A 80 12.80 -1.94 -5.70
N THR A 81 11.82 -2.76 -5.34
CA THR A 81 10.59 -2.95 -6.12
C THR A 81 9.46 -2.34 -5.31
N ILE A 82 8.70 -1.44 -5.93
CA ILE A 82 7.58 -0.75 -5.30
C ILE A 82 6.31 -1.11 -6.03
N PHE A 83 5.34 -1.60 -5.27
CA PHE A 83 3.98 -1.87 -5.70
C PHE A 83 3.12 -0.78 -5.05
N ILE A 84 2.37 -0.03 -5.87
CA ILE A 84 1.34 0.92 -5.45
C ILE A 84 0.07 0.47 -6.13
N GLU A 85 -0.75 -0.25 -5.39
CA GLU A 85 -1.88 -1.00 -5.91
C GLU A 85 -3.17 -0.41 -5.38
N TYR A 86 -4.07 -0.12 -6.31
CA TYR A 86 -5.40 0.35 -6.00
C TYR A 86 -6.42 -0.73 -6.36
N TYR A 87 -7.33 -1.01 -5.44
CA TYR A 87 -8.43 -1.93 -5.65
C TYR A 87 -9.74 -1.19 -5.42
N ASP A 88 -10.49 -0.98 -6.49
CA ASP A 88 -11.73 -0.25 -6.45
C ASP A 88 -12.90 -1.20 -6.20
N CYS A 89 -13.35 -1.23 -4.95
CA CYS A 89 -14.54 -1.96 -4.52
C CYS A 89 -15.76 -1.05 -4.33
N THR A 90 -15.72 0.18 -4.85
CA THR A 90 -16.82 1.13 -4.71
C THR A 90 -17.95 0.81 -5.71
N ALA A 91 -19.20 1.09 -5.35
CA ALA A 91 -20.35 0.76 -6.21
C ALA A 91 -20.39 1.57 -7.52
N ASN A 92 -19.83 2.78 -7.51
CA ASN A 92 -19.98 3.76 -8.60
C ASN A 92 -18.71 3.93 -9.44
N HIS A 93 -17.61 3.27 -9.10
CA HIS A 93 -16.33 3.35 -9.78
C HIS A 93 -15.93 4.79 -10.18
N PRO A 94 -15.76 5.70 -9.21
CA PRO A 94 -15.50 7.10 -9.50
C PRO A 94 -14.17 7.27 -10.26
N SER A 95 -14.15 8.25 -11.17
CA SER A 95 -12.91 8.64 -11.87
C SER A 95 -11.87 9.13 -10.87
N MET A 96 -10.61 8.70 -11.07
CA MET A 96 -9.49 8.99 -10.17
C MET A 96 -8.42 9.80 -10.89
N LYS A 97 -8.79 10.98 -11.40
CA LYS A 97 -7.95 11.79 -12.28
C LYS A 97 -6.57 12.12 -11.71
N ASN A 98 -6.46 12.34 -10.40
CA ASN A 98 -5.18 12.62 -9.76
C ASN A 98 -4.31 11.34 -9.70
N LEU A 99 -4.91 10.16 -9.53
CA LEU A 99 -4.18 8.90 -9.54
C LEU A 99 -3.74 8.53 -10.97
N GLU A 100 -4.62 8.72 -11.94
CA GLU A 100 -4.33 8.58 -13.38
C GLU A 100 -3.16 9.49 -13.79
N ALA A 101 -3.16 10.76 -13.37
CA ALA A 101 -2.07 11.69 -13.65
C ALA A 101 -0.73 11.27 -13.01
N VAL A 102 -0.75 10.58 -11.86
CA VAL A 102 0.46 10.01 -11.27
C VAL A 102 0.94 8.81 -12.08
N LYS A 103 0.04 7.94 -12.57
CA LYS A 103 0.42 6.85 -13.47
C LYS A 103 1.12 7.38 -14.72
N ASP A 104 0.59 8.44 -15.33
CA ASP A 104 1.19 9.07 -16.51
C ASP A 104 2.59 9.61 -16.23
N LEU A 105 2.81 10.23 -15.06
CA LEU A 105 4.11 10.78 -14.65
C LEU A 105 5.22 9.72 -14.59
N TYR A 106 4.87 8.47 -14.31
CA TYR A 106 5.82 7.37 -14.15
C TYR A 106 5.76 6.34 -15.29
N ASN A 107 5.07 6.62 -16.39
CA ASN A 107 4.82 5.64 -17.45
C ASN A 107 6.09 5.21 -18.21
N ASP A 108 7.16 6.02 -18.17
CA ASP A 108 8.44 5.72 -18.82
C ASP A 108 9.31 4.71 -18.03
N ILE A 109 8.96 4.42 -16.78
CA ILE A 109 9.69 3.44 -15.96
C ILE A 109 9.14 2.04 -16.26
N PRO A 110 10.00 1.06 -16.60
CA PRO A 110 9.57 -0.29 -16.91
C PRO A 110 8.71 -0.92 -15.81
N GLU A 111 7.57 -1.50 -16.21
CA GLU A 111 6.73 -2.24 -15.29
C GLU A 111 7.35 -3.59 -14.93
N TYR A 112 7.33 -3.90 -13.63
CA TYR A 112 7.69 -5.22 -13.14
C TYR A 112 6.73 -6.27 -13.70
N GLN A 113 7.28 -7.32 -14.31
CA GLN A 113 6.51 -8.39 -14.91
C GLN A 113 6.06 -9.39 -13.83
N GLU A 114 4.82 -9.23 -13.38
CA GLU A 114 4.21 -10.14 -12.41
C GLU A 114 3.80 -11.47 -13.06
N LYS A 115 3.80 -12.55 -12.25
CA LYS A 115 3.19 -13.81 -12.68
C LYS A 115 1.66 -13.68 -12.68
N PRO A 116 0.95 -14.32 -13.61
CA PRO A 116 -0.51 -14.30 -13.64
C PRO A 116 -1.10 -14.75 -12.30
N ASN A 117 -1.94 -13.91 -11.71
CA ASN A 117 -2.67 -14.17 -10.47
C ASN A 117 -4.05 -13.52 -10.52
N TRP A 118 -5.01 -14.08 -9.78
CA TRP A 118 -6.40 -13.62 -9.81
C TRP A 118 -6.58 -12.18 -9.32
N TYR A 119 -5.72 -11.67 -8.42
CA TYR A 119 -5.82 -10.30 -7.91
C TYR A 119 -5.27 -9.26 -8.88
N VAL A 120 -4.47 -9.65 -9.87
CA VAL A 120 -3.87 -8.71 -10.82
C VAL A 120 -4.95 -8.08 -11.70
N LYS A 121 -5.96 -8.85 -12.09
CA LYS A 121 -7.12 -8.36 -12.88
C LYS A 121 -8.08 -7.48 -12.10
N GLU A 122 -8.05 -7.51 -10.77
CA GLU A 122 -8.90 -6.69 -9.91
C GLU A 122 -8.26 -5.32 -9.60
N ARG A 123 -7.00 -5.15 -9.97
CA ARG A 123 -6.23 -3.94 -9.72
C ARG A 123 -6.65 -2.84 -10.72
N ALA A 124 -6.84 -1.63 -10.23
CA ALA A 124 -7.14 -0.49 -11.08
C ALA A 124 -5.97 -0.17 -12.02
N SER A 125 -6.28 0.27 -13.25
CA SER A 125 -5.32 0.51 -14.32
C SER A 125 -4.27 1.59 -14.02
N TYR A 126 -4.55 2.49 -13.08
CA TYR A 126 -3.64 3.53 -12.62
C TYR A 126 -2.70 3.08 -11.48
N SER A 127 -2.64 1.78 -11.20
CA SER A 127 -1.66 1.23 -10.26
C SER A 127 -0.26 1.21 -10.87
N LEU A 128 0.76 1.26 -10.00
CA LEU A 128 2.16 1.38 -10.39
C LEU A 128 2.98 0.26 -9.77
N ILE A 129 3.72 -0.48 -10.60
CA ILE A 129 4.60 -1.55 -10.13
C ILE A 129 5.92 -1.45 -10.85
N GLN A 130 6.93 -0.95 -10.13
CA GLN A 130 8.17 -0.53 -10.75
C GLN A 130 9.35 -0.99 -9.91
N GLU A 131 10.43 -1.34 -10.59
CA GLU A 131 11.72 -1.66 -9.99
C GLU A 131 12.74 -0.60 -10.42
N ASP A 132 13.20 0.20 -9.47
CA ASP A 132 14.26 1.20 -9.67
C ASP A 132 14.91 1.56 -8.31
N GLU A 133 16.13 2.08 -8.32
CA GLU A 133 16.87 2.46 -7.11
C GLU A 133 16.26 3.71 -6.42
N ASN A 134 15.52 4.57 -7.14
CA ASN A 134 14.99 5.83 -6.62
C ASN A 134 13.50 6.08 -6.93
N LEU A 135 12.61 5.32 -6.27
CA LEU A 135 11.15 5.44 -6.42
C LEU A 135 10.44 6.09 -5.22
N SER A 136 11.18 6.79 -4.36
CA SER A 136 10.58 7.40 -3.15
C SER A 136 9.54 8.47 -3.49
N ASP A 137 9.80 9.26 -4.55
CA ASP A 137 8.89 10.29 -5.01
C ASP A 137 7.59 9.70 -5.57
N MET A 138 7.65 8.51 -6.16
CA MET A 138 6.47 7.80 -6.67
C MET A 138 5.48 7.54 -5.54
N ILE A 139 5.96 7.00 -4.40
CA ILE A 139 5.13 6.79 -3.20
C ILE A 139 4.52 8.10 -2.72
N VAL A 140 5.34 9.15 -2.60
CA VAL A 140 4.88 10.45 -2.09
C VAL A 140 3.81 11.07 -3.00
N ASN A 141 4.02 11.01 -4.31
CA ASN A 141 3.09 11.54 -5.30
C ASN A 141 1.78 10.75 -5.30
N SER A 142 1.84 9.42 -5.23
CA SER A 142 0.67 8.55 -5.10
C SER A 142 -0.14 8.84 -3.82
N ILE A 143 0.51 8.99 -2.66
CA ILE A 143 -0.19 9.32 -1.40
C ILE A 143 -0.80 10.72 -1.46
N LYS A 144 -0.10 11.70 -2.03
CA LYS A 144 -0.62 13.07 -2.20
C LYS A 144 -1.84 13.07 -3.12
N ALA A 145 -1.79 12.34 -4.23
CA ALA A 145 -2.90 12.22 -5.17
C ALA A 145 -4.10 11.51 -4.52
N TYR A 146 -3.87 10.41 -3.78
CA TYR A 146 -4.91 9.71 -3.03
C TYR A 146 -5.61 10.62 -2.01
N ASN A 147 -4.84 11.41 -1.25
CA ASN A 147 -5.41 12.39 -0.32
C ASN A 147 -6.16 13.54 -1.03
N LYS A 148 -5.79 13.90 -2.28
CA LYS A 148 -6.58 14.84 -3.08
C LYS A 148 -7.92 14.22 -3.45
N GLU A 149 -7.95 12.98 -3.91
CA GLU A 149 -9.22 12.30 -4.24
C GLU A 149 -10.15 12.24 -3.03
N MET A 150 -9.64 11.93 -1.84
CA MET A 150 -10.44 11.93 -0.62
C MET A 150 -11.11 13.28 -0.31
N LYS A 151 -10.47 14.40 -0.66
CA LYS A 151 -10.97 15.75 -0.35
C LYS A 151 -12.01 16.28 -1.34
N HIS A 152 -12.16 15.63 -2.49
CA HIS A 152 -13.12 16.02 -3.52
C HIS A 152 -14.40 15.16 -3.48
N GLN A 153 -14.57 14.35 -2.43
CA GLN A 153 -15.80 13.65 -2.06
C GLN A 153 -16.62 14.49 -1.08
#